data_AF-A8USL4-F1
#
_entry.id   AF-A8USL4-F1
#
_cell.length_a   1.000
_cell.length_b   1.000
_cell.length_c   1.000
_cell.angle_alpha   90.00
_cell.angle_beta   90.00
_cell.angle_gamma   90.00
#
_symmetry.space_group_name_H-M   'P 1'
#
loop_
_entity.id
_entity.type
_entity.pdbx_description
1 polymer ?
#
loop_
_entity_poly.entity_id
_entity_poly.type
_entity_poly.pdbx_seq_one_letter_code
_entity_poly.pdbx_strand_id
1 'polypeptide(L)'
;MIKRVLFKDLDVNVMNVGKVYDEVRRKEVTGFLKVVYWSKDDYLLFYRGNPYKVVTFNSDGSRSISEADKFSVDRKEGTATLVETTVDDLVGIIEDRNNISHDGSLVFFPYGLPVQEPVSISFLDINKEFLLAQRSHLDGYVALYSDEQLFGTVVFHGGFPVAVFGGDGSFGEKAITYINANLIPARSFMSMYTLEPELLSFVYSMHSDNVIQVEKSFETYEEAEAFVKEERKNAVVVTAGEGIYRYDMFFMGQPIDRLLKEKGVFVSEEMGKDKLISKVENLPDRTITVYDVSIIEKPRPIEVVIEGVEEEVVVSDNEVPLDRVLEIKSAYIKEMGPVGKLLWDKTLNELGFKESSMTVNHLRIVVEKLRKEIPEESAAKEFLSQVENILPDII
;
A
#
# COMPACT_ATOMS: atom_id res chain seq x y z
N MET A 1 -11.13 -1.87 14.46
CA MET A 1 -10.79 -0.60 13.78
C MET A 1 -11.64 0.51 14.40
N ILE A 2 -11.04 1.48 15.09
CA ILE A 2 -11.79 2.58 15.71
C ILE A 2 -11.68 3.80 14.80
N LYS A 3 -12.59 3.91 13.83
CA LYS A 3 -12.87 5.19 13.19
C LYS A 3 -13.47 6.10 14.25
N ARG A 4 -12.71 7.10 14.69
CA ARG A 4 -13.17 7.98 15.74
C ARG A 4 -13.71 9.26 15.11
N VAL A 5 -15.03 9.41 15.19
CA VAL A 5 -15.68 10.67 14.80
C VAL A 5 -15.42 11.70 15.89
N LEU A 6 -14.62 12.72 15.56
CA LEU A 6 -14.26 13.80 16.49
C LEU A 6 -15.39 14.84 16.60
N PHE A 7 -16.05 15.12 15.47
CA PHE A 7 -17.35 15.77 15.44
C PHE A 7 -18.10 15.34 14.17
N LYS A 8 -19.43 15.41 14.23
CA LYS A 8 -20.31 14.93 13.17
C LYS A 8 -21.34 16.00 12.80
N ASP A 9 -21.61 16.09 11.51
CA ASP A 9 -22.70 16.88 10.93
C ASP A 9 -22.73 18.35 11.40
N LEU A 10 -21.55 18.96 11.56
CA LEU A 10 -21.43 20.38 11.94
C LEU A 10 -21.79 21.25 10.74
N ASP A 11 -22.69 22.21 10.92
CA ASP A 11 -23.03 23.16 9.85
C ASP A 11 -21.79 24.00 9.49
N VAL A 12 -21.44 23.96 8.22
CA VAL A 12 -20.28 24.64 7.64
C VAL A 12 -20.36 26.16 7.84
N ASN A 13 -21.58 26.74 7.96
CA ASN A 13 -21.79 28.17 8.22
C ASN A 13 -21.24 28.67 9.55
N VAL A 14 -21.25 27.80 10.56
CA VAL A 14 -20.86 28.14 11.93
C VAL A 14 -19.50 27.54 12.27
N MET A 15 -18.95 26.70 11.40
CA MET A 15 -17.65 26.06 11.58
C MET A 15 -16.51 27.07 11.48
N ASN A 16 -15.71 27.15 12.53
CA ASN A 16 -14.42 27.83 12.47
C ASN A 16 -13.35 26.88 11.94
N VAL A 17 -13.18 26.87 10.61
CA VAL A 17 -12.21 26.03 9.90
C VAL A 17 -10.79 26.17 10.47
N GLY A 18 -10.37 27.38 10.84
CA GLY A 18 -9.05 27.62 11.44
C GLY A 18 -8.86 26.87 12.76
N LYS A 19 -9.90 26.80 13.60
CA LYS A 19 -9.84 26.01 14.84
C LYS A 19 -9.80 24.51 14.60
N VAL A 20 -10.43 24.02 13.54
CA VAL A 20 -10.33 22.62 13.12
C VAL A 20 -8.88 22.29 12.74
N TYR A 21 -8.24 23.14 11.91
CA TYR A 21 -6.82 22.97 11.57
C TYR A 21 -5.90 23.03 12.80
N ASP A 22 -6.12 23.99 13.71
CA ASP A 22 -5.35 24.08 14.96
C ASP A 22 -5.47 22.79 15.78
N GLU A 23 -6.68 22.24 15.88
CA GLU A 23 -6.94 21.02 16.65
C GLU A 23 -6.31 19.78 15.99
N VAL A 24 -6.47 19.63 14.68
CA VAL A 24 -5.86 18.56 13.87
C VAL A 24 -4.34 18.59 14.02
N ARG A 25 -3.71 19.76 13.90
CA ARG A 25 -2.26 19.92 14.07
C ARG A 25 -1.81 19.61 15.50
N ARG A 26 -2.50 20.17 16.50
CA ARG A 26 -2.13 19.99 17.92
C ARG A 26 -2.23 18.52 18.37
N LYS A 27 -3.19 17.78 17.83
CA LYS A 27 -3.41 16.36 18.15
C LYS A 27 -2.71 15.40 17.20
N GLU A 28 -1.98 15.92 16.20
CA GLU A 28 -1.34 15.12 15.14
C GLU A 28 -2.31 14.13 14.46
N VAL A 29 -3.55 14.56 14.22
CA VAL A 29 -4.61 13.68 13.69
C VAL A 29 -4.21 13.15 12.32
N THR A 30 -4.30 11.82 12.16
CA THR A 30 -4.39 11.16 10.86
C THR A 30 -5.86 10.88 10.59
N GLY A 31 -6.38 11.29 9.44
CA GLY A 31 -7.81 11.29 9.22
C GLY A 31 -8.26 12.17 8.08
N PHE A 32 -9.56 12.48 8.04
CA PHE A 32 -10.12 13.38 7.04
C PHE A 32 -11.25 14.24 7.59
N LEU A 33 -11.37 15.44 7.04
CA LEU A 33 -12.55 16.28 7.15
C LEU A 33 -13.42 16.03 5.92
N LYS A 34 -14.55 15.35 6.13
CA LYS A 34 -15.59 15.17 5.10
C LYS A 34 -16.51 16.37 5.13
N VAL A 35 -16.64 17.07 4.00
CA VAL A 35 -17.59 18.16 3.81
C VAL A 35 -18.60 17.75 2.76
N VAL A 36 -19.85 17.62 3.17
CA VAL A 36 -20.97 17.20 2.30
C VAL A 36 -21.72 18.45 1.84
N TYR A 37 -21.76 18.63 0.54
CA TYR A 37 -22.56 19.64 -0.15
C TYR A 37 -23.72 18.96 -0.89
N TRP A 38 -24.66 19.76 -1.41
CA TRP A 38 -25.74 19.23 -2.25
C TRP A 38 -25.25 18.55 -3.53
N SER A 39 -24.13 19.01 -4.11
CA SER A 39 -23.64 18.56 -5.42
C SER A 39 -22.34 17.75 -5.36
N LYS A 40 -21.67 17.69 -4.21
CA LYS A 40 -20.38 17.02 -4.05
C LYS A 40 -20.07 16.72 -2.58
N ASP A 41 -19.15 15.79 -2.36
CA ASP A 41 -18.48 15.57 -1.09
C ASP A 41 -16.99 15.81 -1.26
N ASP A 42 -16.42 16.67 -0.41
CA ASP A 42 -14.98 16.89 -0.33
C ASP A 42 -14.39 16.16 0.87
N TYR A 43 -13.28 15.47 0.66
CA TYR A 43 -12.49 14.79 1.69
C TYR A 43 -11.13 15.47 1.77
N LEU A 44 -10.97 16.37 2.74
CA LEU A 44 -9.66 16.96 3.05
C LEU A 44 -8.90 16.00 3.96
N LEU A 45 -7.80 15.44 3.46
CA LEU A 45 -7.02 14.41 4.11
C LEU A 45 -5.89 15.01 4.95
N PHE A 46 -5.69 14.45 6.15
CA PHE A 46 -4.64 14.83 7.09
C PHE A 46 -3.77 13.64 7.44
N TYR A 47 -2.46 13.83 7.43
CA TYR A 47 -1.49 12.86 7.91
C TYR A 47 -0.65 13.50 9.01
N ARG A 48 -0.67 12.92 10.21
CA ARG A 48 0.02 13.45 11.41
C ARG A 48 -0.20 14.95 11.62
N GLY A 49 -1.45 15.39 11.50
CA GLY A 49 -1.86 16.79 11.68
C GLY A 49 -1.57 17.71 10.51
N ASN A 50 -0.99 17.22 9.41
CA ASN A 50 -0.71 18.02 8.22
C ASN A 50 -1.70 17.72 7.09
N PRO A 51 -2.41 18.73 6.55
CA PRO A 51 -3.24 18.55 5.37
C PRO A 51 -2.35 18.33 4.14
N TYR A 52 -2.72 17.38 3.26
CA TYR A 52 -1.89 17.06 2.08
C TYR A 52 -2.67 16.86 0.79
N LYS A 53 -3.85 16.23 0.82
CA LYS A 53 -4.69 16.01 -0.37
C LYS A 53 -6.16 16.34 -0.11
N VAL A 54 -6.87 16.69 -1.18
CA VAL A 54 -8.33 16.76 -1.20
C VAL A 54 -8.83 15.80 -2.26
N VAL A 55 -9.80 14.98 -1.89
CA VAL A 55 -10.52 14.11 -2.84
C VAL A 55 -11.96 14.58 -2.91
N THR A 56 -12.40 14.96 -4.11
CA THR A 56 -13.78 15.41 -4.36
C THR A 56 -14.54 14.33 -5.10
N PHE A 57 -15.72 13.99 -4.60
CA PHE A 57 -16.69 13.12 -5.26
C PHE A 57 -17.93 13.92 -5.62
N ASN A 58 -18.21 14.10 -6.90
CA ASN A 58 -19.41 14.78 -7.37
C ASN A 58 -20.65 13.88 -7.27
N SER A 59 -21.83 14.47 -7.35
CA SER A 59 -23.10 13.74 -7.32
C SER A 59 -23.28 12.74 -8.46
N ASP A 60 -22.59 12.95 -9.59
CA ASP A 60 -22.57 12.02 -10.73
C ASP A 60 -21.61 10.83 -10.53
N GLY A 61 -20.94 10.74 -9.37
CA GLY A 61 -19.93 9.73 -9.06
C GLY A 61 -18.54 10.04 -9.61
N SER A 62 -18.36 11.12 -10.38
CA SER A 62 -17.04 11.53 -10.86
C SER A 62 -16.16 12.00 -9.71
N ARG A 63 -14.85 11.79 -9.88
CA ARG A 63 -13.85 11.97 -8.83
C ARG A 63 -12.71 12.86 -9.31
N SER A 64 -12.21 13.73 -8.43
CA SER A 64 -11.00 14.51 -8.66
C SER A 64 -10.11 14.59 -7.42
N ILE A 65 -8.81 14.80 -7.64
CA ILE A 65 -7.81 14.97 -6.58
C ILE A 65 -7.12 16.32 -6.75
N SER A 66 -6.90 17.04 -5.66
CA SER A 66 -6.13 18.27 -5.63
C SER A 66 -5.26 18.38 -4.38
N GLU A 67 -4.32 19.32 -4.40
CA GLU A 67 -3.49 19.66 -3.23
C GLU A 67 -4.33 20.38 -2.17
N ALA A 68 -4.01 20.13 -0.90
CA ALA A 68 -4.79 20.67 0.21
C ALA A 68 -4.63 22.17 0.44
N ASP A 69 -3.57 22.79 -0.06
CA ASP A 69 -3.34 24.25 0.00
C ASP A 69 -4.42 25.05 -0.75
N LYS A 70 -5.02 24.43 -1.76
CA LYS A 70 -6.11 24.99 -2.58
C LYS A 70 -7.49 24.74 -1.98
N PHE A 71 -7.58 24.01 -0.86
CA PHE A 71 -8.86 23.72 -0.24
C PHE A 71 -9.46 24.97 0.38
N SER A 72 -10.64 25.34 -0.11
CA SER A 72 -11.50 26.30 0.57
C SER A 72 -12.91 25.75 0.60
N VAL A 73 -13.62 26.05 1.68
CA VAL A 73 -15.03 25.71 1.77
C VAL A 73 -15.79 26.61 0.80
N ASP A 74 -16.20 26.05 -0.33
CA ASP A 74 -16.78 26.80 -1.46
C ASP A 74 -18.08 27.53 -1.12
N ARG A 75 -18.86 27.02 -0.14
CA ARG A 75 -20.20 27.52 0.16
C ARG A 75 -20.51 27.49 1.64
N LYS A 76 -21.30 28.48 2.04
CA LYS A 76 -22.00 28.60 3.33
C LYS A 76 -23.20 27.65 3.43
N GLU A 77 -23.12 26.46 2.85
CA GLU A 77 -24.19 25.46 2.88
C GLU A 77 -23.56 24.08 2.77
N GLY A 78 -23.74 23.26 3.81
CA GLY A 78 -23.18 21.91 3.88
C GLY A 78 -22.98 21.46 5.31
N THR A 79 -22.58 20.21 5.48
CA THR A 79 -22.23 19.65 6.78
C THR A 79 -20.82 19.10 6.77
N ALA A 80 -20.11 19.25 7.88
CA ALA A 80 -18.74 18.81 8.03
C ALA A 80 -18.65 17.76 9.15
N THR A 81 -17.89 16.70 8.89
CA THR A 81 -17.58 15.64 9.83
C THR A 81 -16.08 15.40 9.84
N LEU A 82 -15.45 15.49 11.01
CA LEU A 82 -14.03 15.17 11.16
C LEU A 82 -13.88 13.76 11.72
N VAL A 83 -13.18 12.92 10.98
CA VAL A 83 -12.94 11.52 11.33
C VAL A 83 -11.44 11.30 11.47
N GLU A 84 -11.03 10.82 12.64
CA GLU A 84 -9.71 10.26 12.86
C GLU A 84 -9.69 8.80 12.40
N THR A 85 -8.72 8.46 11.55
CA THR A 85 -8.58 7.13 10.96
C THR A 85 -7.13 6.81 10.62
N THR A 86 -6.90 5.63 10.05
CA THR A 86 -5.59 5.07 9.71
C THR A 86 -5.15 5.45 8.29
N VAL A 87 -3.86 5.30 7.98
CA VAL A 87 -3.28 5.72 6.68
C VAL A 87 -3.82 4.90 5.50
N ASP A 88 -4.06 3.61 5.71
CA ASP A 88 -4.69 2.71 4.75
C ASP A 88 -6.08 3.20 4.29
N ASP A 89 -6.93 3.66 5.21
CA ASP A 89 -8.23 4.25 4.86
C ASP A 89 -8.05 5.51 3.99
N LEU A 90 -7.07 6.35 4.30
CA LEU A 90 -6.77 7.53 3.48
C LEU A 90 -6.35 7.13 2.06
N VAL A 91 -5.48 6.13 1.94
CA VAL A 91 -5.05 5.58 0.66
C VAL A 91 -6.23 4.94 -0.08
N GLY A 92 -7.15 4.26 0.62
CA GLY A 92 -8.39 3.75 0.04
C GLY A 92 -9.24 4.85 -0.61
N ILE A 93 -9.38 6.01 0.03
CA ILE A 93 -10.05 7.19 -0.53
C ILE A 93 -9.29 7.76 -1.75
N ILE A 94 -7.95 7.67 -1.75
CA ILE A 94 -7.09 8.18 -2.83
C ILE A 94 -7.11 7.25 -4.07
N GLU A 95 -7.12 5.95 -3.87
CA GLU A 95 -6.91 4.98 -4.95
C GLU A 95 -8.21 4.56 -5.67
N ASP A 96 -9.38 4.74 -5.05
CA ASP A 96 -10.73 4.44 -5.59
C ASP A 96 -10.79 3.31 -6.66
N ARG A 97 -10.25 2.15 -6.30
CA ARG A 97 -10.19 0.95 -7.16
C ARG A 97 -11.51 0.22 -7.18
N ASN A 98 -12.00 -0.09 -8.38
CA ASN A 98 -13.33 -0.67 -8.61
C ASN A 98 -13.43 -1.62 -9.80
N ASN A 99 -12.38 -1.76 -10.62
CA ASN A 99 -12.44 -2.59 -11.82
C ASN A 99 -11.74 -3.93 -11.58
N ILE A 100 -12.51 -4.97 -11.26
CA ILE A 100 -11.97 -6.29 -10.94
C ILE A 100 -11.12 -6.87 -12.07
N SER A 101 -11.45 -6.61 -13.35
CA SER A 101 -10.67 -7.15 -14.47
C SER A 101 -9.26 -6.56 -14.56
N HIS A 102 -9.06 -5.33 -14.09
CA HIS A 102 -7.77 -4.62 -14.13
C HIS A 102 -7.06 -4.62 -12.77
N ASP A 103 -7.77 -4.23 -11.72
CA ASP A 103 -7.25 -4.11 -10.35
C ASP A 103 -7.16 -5.46 -9.63
N GLY A 104 -7.88 -6.48 -10.11
CA GLY A 104 -7.98 -7.76 -9.43
C GLY A 104 -8.41 -7.61 -7.98
N SER A 105 -7.65 -8.21 -7.07
CA SER A 105 -7.91 -8.16 -5.64
C SER A 105 -7.55 -6.85 -4.94
N LEU A 106 -6.89 -5.92 -5.63
CA LEU A 106 -6.58 -4.60 -5.05
C LEU A 106 -7.85 -3.79 -4.77
N VAL A 107 -8.98 -4.11 -5.43
CA VAL A 107 -10.28 -3.47 -5.16
C VAL A 107 -10.73 -3.65 -3.71
N PHE A 108 -10.26 -4.70 -3.03
CA PHE A 108 -10.62 -4.99 -1.66
C PHE A 108 -9.78 -4.27 -0.63
N PHE A 109 -8.72 -3.54 -0.98
CA PHE A 109 -8.00 -2.75 0.02
C PHE A 109 -8.85 -1.55 0.51
N PRO A 110 -8.88 -1.21 1.82
CA PRO A 110 -8.34 -1.92 3.00
C PRO A 110 -9.43 -2.71 3.78
N TYR A 111 -10.08 -3.68 3.14
CA TYR A 111 -11.08 -4.57 3.74
C TYR A 111 -10.44 -5.68 4.58
N GLY A 112 -11.15 -6.11 5.62
CA GLY A 112 -10.76 -7.22 6.48
C GLY A 112 -10.56 -6.81 7.93
N LEU A 113 -10.30 -7.78 8.79
CA LEU A 113 -9.95 -7.54 10.18
C LEU A 113 -8.44 -7.26 10.27
N PRO A 114 -8.01 -6.07 10.73
CA PRO A 114 -6.59 -5.77 10.87
C PRO A 114 -5.97 -6.67 11.96
N VAL A 115 -4.97 -7.44 11.57
CA VAL A 115 -4.08 -8.17 12.49
C VAL A 115 -2.92 -7.28 12.90
N GLN A 116 -2.44 -6.47 11.96
CA GLN A 116 -1.41 -5.49 12.17
C GLN A 116 -1.87 -4.16 11.55
N GLU A 117 -2.02 -3.17 12.42
CA GLU A 117 -2.24 -1.77 12.06
C GLU A 117 -1.08 -1.23 11.21
N PRO A 118 -1.25 -0.12 10.47
CA PRO A 118 -0.21 0.44 9.61
C PRO A 118 1.13 0.69 10.35
N VAL A 119 2.19 0.04 9.89
CA VAL A 119 3.56 0.24 10.40
C VAL A 119 4.47 0.71 9.27
N SER A 120 5.33 1.70 9.56
CA SER A 120 6.36 2.15 8.62
C SER A 120 7.36 1.03 8.35
N ILE A 121 7.62 0.78 7.07
CA ILE A 121 8.53 -0.27 6.62
C ILE A 121 9.97 -0.01 7.09
N SER A 122 10.33 1.26 7.34
CA SER A 122 11.61 1.63 7.98
C SER A 122 11.89 0.96 9.33
N PHE A 123 10.87 0.43 10.02
CA PHE A 123 11.01 -0.24 11.31
C PHE A 123 10.88 -1.76 11.22
N LEU A 124 10.67 -2.29 10.02
CA LEU A 124 10.34 -3.68 9.79
C LEU A 124 11.38 -4.34 8.89
N ASP A 125 11.42 -5.65 8.95
CA ASP A 125 12.00 -6.50 7.92
C ASP A 125 10.84 -7.27 7.31
N ILE A 126 10.41 -6.88 6.09
CA ILE A 126 9.21 -7.45 5.46
C ILE A 126 9.31 -8.97 5.32
N ASN A 127 10.50 -9.50 5.04
CA ASN A 127 10.69 -10.92 4.86
C ASN A 127 10.53 -11.66 6.21
N LYS A 128 11.00 -11.08 7.32
CA LYS A 128 10.70 -11.61 8.66
C LYS A 128 9.22 -11.50 9.02
N GLU A 129 8.54 -10.46 8.58
CA GLU A 129 7.09 -10.30 8.74
C GLU A 129 6.30 -11.36 7.96
N PHE A 130 6.75 -11.74 6.77
CA PHE A 130 6.17 -12.86 6.03
C PHE A 130 6.39 -14.20 6.74
N LEU A 131 7.54 -14.40 7.39
CA LEU A 131 7.76 -15.56 8.26
C LEU A 131 6.83 -15.55 9.49
N LEU A 132 6.48 -14.39 10.02
CA LEU A 132 5.48 -14.27 11.10
C LEU A 132 4.09 -14.64 10.59
N ALA A 133 3.67 -14.13 9.42
CA ALA A 133 2.43 -14.53 8.77
C ALA A 133 2.35 -16.05 8.53
N GLN A 134 3.48 -16.67 8.17
CA GLN A 134 3.59 -18.12 8.03
C GLN A 134 3.38 -18.87 9.34
N ARG A 135 4.02 -18.41 10.42
CA ARG A 135 3.90 -19.04 11.75
C ARG A 135 2.54 -18.84 12.38
N SER A 136 1.86 -17.74 12.06
CA SER A 136 0.51 -17.44 12.55
C SER A 136 -0.59 -18.09 11.72
N HIS A 137 -0.24 -18.79 10.64
CA HIS A 137 -1.19 -19.35 9.69
C HIS A 137 -2.15 -18.30 9.12
N LEU A 138 -1.63 -17.14 8.72
CA LEU A 138 -2.42 -16.06 8.16
C LEU A 138 -3.27 -16.53 6.96
N ASP A 139 -4.58 -16.30 7.05
CA ASP A 139 -5.55 -16.40 5.95
C ASP A 139 -6.07 -14.99 5.64
N GLY A 140 -5.49 -14.37 4.62
CA GLY A 140 -5.73 -12.96 4.33
C GLY A 140 -4.66 -12.35 3.45
N TYR A 141 -4.29 -11.10 3.68
CA TYR A 141 -3.28 -10.42 2.87
C TYR A 141 -2.46 -9.39 3.63
N VAL A 142 -1.25 -9.16 3.13
CA VAL A 142 -0.40 -8.05 3.50
C VAL A 142 -0.51 -6.98 2.42
N ALA A 143 -0.77 -5.74 2.81
CA ALA A 143 -0.80 -4.58 1.91
C ALA A 143 0.47 -3.74 2.08
N LEU A 144 1.03 -3.30 0.96
CA LEU A 144 2.22 -2.45 0.89
C LEU A 144 1.86 -1.17 0.15
N TYR A 145 2.04 -0.02 0.79
CA TYR A 145 1.56 1.27 0.26
C TYR A 145 2.36 2.44 0.83
N SER A 146 2.25 3.62 0.22
CA SER A 146 2.71 4.89 0.82
C SER A 146 1.53 5.71 1.31
N ASP A 147 1.79 6.93 1.78
CA ASP A 147 0.75 7.93 2.01
C ASP A 147 0.03 8.38 0.73
N GLU A 148 0.45 7.90 -0.44
CA GLU A 148 -0.08 8.33 -1.74
C GLU A 148 -0.69 7.23 -2.60
N GLN A 149 -0.20 6.00 -2.52
CA GLN A 149 -0.65 4.93 -3.41
C GLN A 149 -0.47 3.53 -2.81
N LEU A 150 -1.28 2.58 -3.26
CA LEU A 150 -1.13 1.16 -2.97
C LEU A 150 -0.16 0.53 -3.97
N PHE A 151 0.99 0.03 -3.51
CA PHE A 151 2.01 -0.58 -4.37
C PHE A 151 1.76 -2.05 -4.64
N GLY A 152 1.07 -2.74 -3.73
CA GLY A 152 0.68 -4.12 -3.94
C GLY A 152 0.14 -4.83 -2.73
N THR A 153 -0.34 -6.04 -2.96
CA THR A 153 -0.82 -6.95 -1.94
C THR A 153 -0.20 -8.34 -2.13
N VAL A 154 0.16 -8.98 -1.01
CA VAL A 154 0.59 -10.38 -0.97
C VAL A 154 -0.49 -11.16 -0.23
N VAL A 155 -1.11 -12.13 -0.91
CA VAL A 155 -2.20 -12.94 -0.36
C VAL A 155 -1.63 -14.21 0.24
N PHE A 156 -2.09 -14.55 1.44
CA PHE A 156 -1.64 -15.70 2.22
C PHE A 156 -2.80 -16.68 2.45
N HIS A 157 -2.51 -17.97 2.31
CA HIS A 157 -3.43 -19.05 2.67
C HIS A 157 -2.71 -20.07 3.57
N GLY A 158 -3.24 -20.31 4.77
CA GLY A 158 -2.62 -21.15 5.79
C GLY A 158 -1.22 -20.66 6.20
N GLY A 159 -0.94 -19.36 6.03
CA GLY A 159 0.35 -18.74 6.28
C GLY A 159 1.33 -18.76 5.10
N PHE A 160 1.00 -19.39 3.98
CA PHE A 160 1.89 -19.40 2.81
C PHE A 160 1.46 -18.34 1.80
N PRO A 161 2.38 -17.57 1.22
CA PRO A 161 2.08 -16.70 0.09
C PRO A 161 1.55 -17.54 -1.08
N VAL A 162 0.44 -17.12 -1.67
CA VAL A 162 -0.22 -17.82 -2.78
C VAL A 162 -0.48 -16.96 -4.00
N ALA A 163 -0.51 -15.63 -3.83
CA ALA A 163 -0.68 -14.68 -4.91
C ALA A 163 -0.02 -13.33 -4.55
N VAL A 164 0.46 -12.60 -5.56
CA VAL A 164 0.98 -11.24 -5.41
C VAL A 164 0.38 -10.37 -6.49
N PHE A 165 -0.14 -9.21 -6.10
CA PHE A 165 -0.73 -8.20 -6.99
C PHE A 165 0.06 -6.90 -6.87
N GLY A 166 0.47 -6.33 -7.99
CA GLY A 166 1.16 -5.04 -8.06
C GLY A 166 0.15 -3.92 -8.27
N GLY A 167 0.40 -2.73 -7.72
CA GLY A 167 -0.50 -1.57 -7.79
C GLY A 167 -0.84 -1.11 -9.21
N ASP A 168 -0.06 -1.52 -10.21
CA ASP A 168 -0.31 -1.31 -11.64
C ASP A 168 -1.21 -2.37 -12.29
N GLY A 169 -1.78 -3.30 -11.51
CA GLY A 169 -2.57 -4.44 -11.99
C GLY A 169 -1.72 -5.64 -12.41
N SER A 170 -0.39 -5.60 -12.23
CA SER A 170 0.47 -6.75 -12.50
C SER A 170 0.25 -7.89 -11.49
N PHE A 171 0.65 -9.11 -11.88
CA PHE A 171 0.48 -10.33 -11.08
C PHE A 171 1.76 -11.17 -11.05
N GLY A 172 2.00 -11.87 -9.93
CA GLY A 172 3.13 -12.79 -9.77
C GLY A 172 4.49 -12.08 -9.76
N GLU A 173 5.47 -12.60 -10.50
CA GLU A 173 6.84 -12.03 -10.54
C GLU A 173 6.88 -10.57 -11.00
N LYS A 174 6.00 -10.19 -11.94
CA LYS A 174 5.88 -8.80 -12.40
C LYS A 174 5.40 -7.88 -11.27
N ALA A 175 4.46 -8.36 -10.45
CA ALA A 175 4.00 -7.64 -9.28
C ALA A 175 5.11 -7.44 -8.24
N ILE A 176 5.92 -8.47 -8.00
CA ILE A 176 7.08 -8.37 -7.10
C ILE A 176 8.04 -7.29 -7.61
N THR A 177 8.35 -7.29 -8.90
CA THR A 177 9.21 -6.27 -9.52
C THR A 177 8.64 -4.86 -9.35
N TYR A 178 7.33 -4.69 -9.57
CA TYR A 178 6.66 -3.41 -9.38
C TYR A 178 6.69 -2.95 -7.91
N ILE A 179 6.42 -3.86 -6.97
CA ILE A 179 6.46 -3.56 -5.53
C ILE A 179 7.86 -3.09 -5.14
N ASN A 180 8.90 -3.84 -5.50
CA ASN A 180 10.29 -3.50 -5.18
C ASN A 180 10.68 -2.13 -5.74
N ALA A 181 10.26 -1.80 -6.97
CA ALA A 181 10.56 -0.52 -7.61
C ALA A 181 9.90 0.69 -6.92
N ASN A 182 8.79 0.49 -6.20
CA ASN A 182 8.05 1.56 -5.53
C ASN A 182 8.25 1.58 -4.00
N LEU A 183 8.97 0.60 -3.45
CA LEU A 183 9.21 0.49 -2.03
C LEU A 183 10.27 1.50 -1.58
N ILE A 184 9.85 2.50 -0.82
CA ILE A 184 10.73 3.51 -0.21
C ILE A 184 10.54 3.41 1.30
N PRO A 185 11.41 2.71 2.06
CA PRO A 185 11.16 2.36 3.46
C PRO A 185 10.73 3.53 4.37
N ALA A 186 11.25 4.73 4.12
CA ALA A 186 10.92 5.93 4.90
C ALA A 186 9.52 6.53 4.61
N ARG A 187 8.89 6.15 3.50
CA ARG A 187 7.57 6.63 3.05
C ARG A 187 6.55 5.51 2.85
N SER A 188 6.95 4.27 3.04
CA SER A 188 6.11 3.09 2.83
C SER A 188 5.65 2.49 4.14
N PHE A 189 4.45 1.93 4.12
CA PHE A 189 3.77 1.29 5.22
C PHE A 189 3.35 -0.12 4.83
N MET A 190 3.22 -0.96 5.84
CA MET A 190 2.71 -2.31 5.74
C MET A 190 1.56 -2.50 6.73
N SER A 191 0.48 -3.13 6.27
CA SER A 191 -0.64 -3.58 7.09
C SER A 191 -0.96 -5.03 6.78
N MET A 192 -1.47 -5.76 7.78
CA MET A 192 -1.91 -7.15 7.61
C MET A 192 -3.38 -7.30 7.99
N TYR A 193 -4.13 -7.99 7.13
CA TYR A 193 -5.55 -8.22 7.32
C TYR A 193 -5.85 -9.71 7.22
N THR A 194 -6.70 -10.22 8.10
CA THR A 194 -7.37 -11.51 7.92
C THR A 194 -8.68 -11.32 7.19
N LEU A 195 -9.02 -12.28 6.34
CA LEU A 195 -10.26 -12.32 5.57
C LEU A 195 -11.10 -13.53 5.96
N GLU A 196 -12.39 -13.46 5.63
CA GLU A 196 -13.28 -14.61 5.66
C GLU A 196 -12.77 -15.71 4.71
N PRO A 197 -12.75 -16.99 5.12
CA PRO A 197 -12.20 -18.08 4.32
C PRO A 197 -12.79 -18.17 2.90
N GLU A 198 -14.08 -17.89 2.78
CA GLU A 198 -14.79 -17.98 1.51
C GLU A 198 -14.38 -16.84 0.56
N LEU A 199 -14.14 -15.64 1.07
CA LEU A 199 -13.62 -14.50 0.32
C LEU A 199 -12.18 -14.74 -0.14
N LEU A 200 -11.35 -15.38 0.70
CA LEU A 200 -9.95 -15.64 0.38
C LEU A 200 -9.80 -16.40 -0.95
N SER A 201 -10.72 -17.34 -1.23
CA SER A 201 -10.74 -18.11 -2.47
C SER A 201 -10.88 -17.25 -3.72
N PHE A 202 -11.69 -16.20 -3.64
CA PHE A 202 -11.83 -15.20 -4.69
C PHE A 202 -10.59 -14.31 -4.75
N VAL A 203 -10.08 -13.86 -3.61
CA VAL A 203 -8.97 -12.90 -3.55
C VAL A 203 -7.69 -13.44 -4.21
N TYR A 204 -7.27 -14.69 -3.99
CA TYR A 204 -6.09 -15.19 -4.73
C TYR A 204 -6.43 -15.58 -6.18
N SER A 205 -7.71 -15.78 -6.53
CA SER A 205 -8.14 -16.17 -7.88
C SER A 205 -8.35 -14.96 -8.80
N MET A 206 -8.53 -13.75 -8.28
CA MET A 206 -8.86 -12.53 -9.04
C MET A 206 -7.66 -11.87 -9.70
N HIS A 207 -7.00 -12.56 -10.64
CA HIS A 207 -6.07 -11.94 -11.59
C HIS A 207 -6.63 -12.00 -13.01
N SER A 208 -6.07 -11.20 -13.92
CA SER A 208 -6.59 -10.97 -15.27
C SER A 208 -6.91 -12.24 -16.06
N ASP A 209 -6.14 -13.33 -15.86
CA ASP A 209 -6.32 -14.56 -16.62
C ASP A 209 -7.49 -15.42 -16.10
N ASN A 210 -7.92 -15.19 -14.86
CA ASN A 210 -9.01 -15.91 -14.21
C ASN A 210 -10.30 -15.09 -14.12
N VAL A 211 -10.23 -13.78 -14.39
CA VAL A 211 -11.37 -12.87 -14.31
C VAL A 211 -11.78 -12.48 -15.72
N ILE A 212 -13.00 -12.84 -16.09
CA ILE A 212 -13.59 -12.47 -17.38
C ILE A 212 -14.82 -11.62 -17.11
N GLN A 213 -14.80 -10.38 -17.59
CA GLN A 213 -16.01 -9.58 -17.62
C GLN A 213 -16.99 -10.20 -18.62
N VAL A 214 -18.21 -10.49 -18.17
CA VAL A 214 -19.25 -11.05 -19.03
C VAL A 214 -19.78 -9.93 -19.94
N GLU A 215 -19.72 -10.13 -21.26
CA GLU A 215 -20.18 -9.15 -22.28
C GLU A 215 -21.71 -8.96 -22.35
N LYS A 216 -22.46 -9.56 -21.42
CA LYS A 216 -23.91 -9.45 -21.33
C LYS A 216 -24.29 -8.24 -20.47
N SER A 217 -25.16 -7.39 -21.00
CA SER A 217 -25.77 -6.30 -20.24
C SER A 217 -26.91 -6.82 -19.37
N PHE A 218 -27.00 -6.32 -18.14
CA PHE A 218 -28.08 -6.60 -17.19
C PHE A 218 -28.77 -5.30 -16.81
N GLU A 219 -30.10 -5.24 -16.87
CA GLU A 219 -30.86 -4.05 -16.49
C GLU A 219 -31.11 -4.03 -14.97
N THR A 220 -31.27 -5.21 -14.38
CA THR A 220 -31.56 -5.37 -12.95
C THR A 220 -30.58 -6.32 -12.26
N TYR A 221 -30.49 -6.19 -10.93
CA TYR A 221 -29.63 -7.07 -10.15
C TYR A 221 -30.20 -8.49 -10.14
N GLU A 222 -31.53 -8.61 -10.08
CA GLU A 222 -32.26 -9.86 -10.09
C GLU A 222 -31.97 -10.67 -11.35
N GLU A 223 -31.86 -10.02 -12.51
CA GLU A 223 -31.46 -10.67 -13.76
C GLU A 223 -30.02 -11.19 -13.71
N ALA A 224 -29.08 -10.38 -13.20
CA ALA A 224 -27.68 -10.78 -13.04
C ALA A 224 -27.54 -11.94 -12.06
N GLU A 225 -28.25 -11.87 -10.94
CA GLU A 225 -28.27 -12.92 -9.91
C GLU A 225 -28.88 -14.22 -10.46
N ALA A 226 -30.02 -14.15 -11.15
CA ALA A 226 -30.66 -15.31 -11.77
C ALA A 226 -29.72 -15.98 -12.77
N PHE A 227 -29.05 -15.20 -13.62
CA PHE A 227 -28.06 -15.71 -14.57
C PHE A 227 -26.92 -16.46 -13.88
N VAL A 228 -26.32 -15.88 -12.83
CA VAL A 228 -25.23 -16.52 -12.07
C VAL A 228 -25.69 -17.82 -11.40
N LYS A 229 -26.93 -17.84 -10.85
CA LYS A 229 -27.55 -19.01 -10.23
C LYS A 229 -27.82 -20.13 -11.24
N GLU A 230 -28.45 -19.81 -12.36
CA GLU A 230 -28.84 -20.77 -13.41
C GLU A 230 -27.63 -21.41 -14.07
N GLU A 231 -26.63 -20.60 -14.43
CA GLU A 231 -25.37 -21.07 -15.04
C GLU A 231 -24.41 -21.70 -14.02
N ARG A 232 -24.75 -21.64 -12.72
CA ARG A 232 -23.94 -22.15 -11.61
C ARG A 232 -22.50 -21.60 -11.66
N LYS A 233 -22.35 -20.30 -11.91
CA LYS A 233 -21.04 -19.64 -12.06
C LYS A 233 -20.38 -19.36 -10.71
N ASN A 234 -19.06 -19.32 -10.74
CA ASN A 234 -18.28 -18.62 -9.72
C ASN A 234 -18.15 -17.17 -10.19
N ALA A 235 -18.78 -16.21 -9.52
CA ALA A 235 -18.87 -14.87 -10.07
C ALA A 235 -18.88 -13.80 -8.98
N VAL A 236 -18.49 -12.59 -9.37
CA VAL A 236 -18.73 -11.37 -8.60
C VAL A 236 -19.62 -10.45 -9.40
N VAL A 237 -20.79 -10.17 -8.85
CA VAL A 237 -21.72 -9.18 -9.39
C VAL A 237 -21.40 -7.84 -8.75
N VAL A 238 -20.98 -6.89 -9.58
CA VAL A 238 -20.67 -5.52 -9.15
C VAL A 238 -21.82 -4.62 -9.54
N THR A 239 -22.47 -4.00 -8.56
CA THR A 239 -23.45 -2.93 -8.78
C THR A 239 -22.82 -1.60 -8.36
N ALA A 240 -22.76 -0.63 -9.26
CA ALA A 240 -22.11 0.65 -9.01
C ALA A 240 -23.03 1.85 -9.29
N GLY A 241 -22.92 2.89 -8.46
CA GLY A 241 -23.61 4.17 -8.66
C GLY A 241 -23.24 5.22 -7.61
N GLU A 242 -23.14 6.49 -8.01
CA GLU A 242 -22.79 7.64 -7.13
C GLU A 242 -21.52 7.42 -6.25
N GLY A 243 -20.51 6.73 -6.78
CA GLY A 243 -19.28 6.42 -6.04
C GLY A 243 -19.46 5.34 -4.95
N ILE A 244 -20.55 4.59 -4.99
CA ILE A 244 -20.79 3.41 -4.14
C ILE A 244 -20.73 2.16 -5.02
N TYR A 245 -20.02 1.15 -4.53
CA TYR A 245 -19.87 -0.16 -5.16
C TYR A 245 -20.36 -1.24 -4.20
N ARG A 246 -21.22 -2.12 -4.71
CA ARG A 246 -21.61 -3.37 -4.07
C ARG A 246 -20.98 -4.54 -4.83
N TYR A 247 -20.36 -5.44 -4.08
CA TYR A 247 -19.74 -6.67 -4.59
C TYR A 247 -20.49 -7.86 -3.99
N ASP A 248 -21.30 -8.54 -4.78
CA ASP A 248 -21.98 -9.79 -4.37
C ASP A 248 -21.24 -10.99 -4.97
N MET A 249 -20.75 -11.88 -4.11
CA MET A 249 -19.93 -13.03 -4.50
C MET A 249 -20.74 -14.32 -4.50
N PHE A 250 -20.56 -15.11 -5.55
CA PHE A 250 -21.28 -16.36 -5.78
C PHE A 250 -20.33 -17.49 -6.10
N PHE A 251 -20.46 -18.62 -5.42
CA PHE A 251 -19.73 -19.85 -5.74
C PHE A 251 -20.70 -20.90 -6.25
N MET A 252 -20.46 -21.40 -7.46
CA MET A 252 -21.33 -22.37 -8.14
C MET A 252 -22.81 -21.93 -8.16
N GLY A 253 -23.04 -20.63 -8.32
CA GLY A 253 -24.34 -19.96 -8.28
C GLY A 253 -24.91 -19.70 -6.88
N GLN A 254 -24.25 -20.12 -5.80
CA GLN A 254 -24.72 -19.87 -4.43
C GLN A 254 -24.11 -18.57 -3.88
N PRO A 255 -24.91 -17.65 -3.31
CA PRO A 255 -24.36 -16.44 -2.69
C PRO A 255 -23.52 -16.82 -1.47
N ILE A 256 -22.34 -16.23 -1.36
CA ILE A 256 -21.40 -16.45 -0.26
C ILE A 256 -21.29 -15.20 0.60
N ASP A 257 -20.96 -14.07 -0.01
CA ASP A 257 -20.62 -12.85 0.71
C ASP A 257 -21.03 -11.60 -0.07
N ARG A 258 -21.16 -10.49 0.66
CA ARG A 258 -21.53 -9.17 0.14
C ARG A 258 -20.71 -8.08 0.80
N LEU A 259 -20.00 -7.31 -0.03
CA LEU A 259 -19.21 -6.16 0.41
C LEU A 259 -19.75 -4.85 -0.16
N LEU A 260 -19.64 -3.78 0.63
CA LEU A 260 -20.02 -2.43 0.24
C LEU A 260 -18.85 -1.48 0.42
N LYS A 261 -18.49 -0.79 -0.65
CA LYS A 261 -17.44 0.22 -0.69
C LYS A 261 -18.04 1.56 -1.10
N GLU A 262 -17.99 2.55 -0.22
CA GLU A 262 -18.42 3.91 -0.51
C GLU A 262 -17.17 4.80 -0.62
N LYS A 263 -16.98 5.44 -1.78
CA LYS A 263 -15.96 6.47 -2.00
C LYS A 263 -14.56 6.02 -1.59
N GLY A 264 -14.19 4.82 -2.03
CA GLY A 264 -12.89 4.21 -1.75
C GLY A 264 -12.79 3.41 -0.44
N VAL A 265 -13.81 3.43 0.43
CA VAL A 265 -13.73 2.83 1.77
C VAL A 265 -14.84 1.83 2.03
N PHE A 266 -14.52 0.69 2.65
CA PHE A 266 -15.53 -0.28 3.05
C PHE A 266 -16.33 0.20 4.26
N VAL A 267 -17.65 0.05 4.19
CA VAL A 267 -18.58 0.57 5.19
C VAL A 267 -18.79 -0.48 6.29
N SER A 268 -18.41 -0.17 7.54
CA SER A 268 -18.67 -1.02 8.71
C SER A 268 -20.13 -0.93 9.16
N GLU A 269 -20.66 -2.02 9.74
CA GLU A 269 -22.08 -2.25 10.06
C GLU A 269 -22.80 -1.19 10.90
N GLU A 270 -22.08 -0.35 11.65
CA GLU A 270 -22.69 0.79 12.38
C GLU A 270 -23.28 1.86 11.44
N MET A 271 -22.87 1.89 10.18
CA MET A 271 -23.51 2.67 9.12
C MET A 271 -24.42 1.76 8.32
N GLY A 272 -25.69 2.17 8.16
CA GLY A 272 -26.76 1.37 7.57
C GLY A 272 -26.43 0.78 6.21
N LYS A 273 -25.82 -0.41 6.20
CA LYS A 273 -25.55 -1.23 5.01
C LYS A 273 -26.83 -1.34 4.18
N ASP A 274 -27.96 -1.61 4.83
CA ASP A 274 -29.28 -1.68 4.19
C ASP A 274 -29.69 -0.37 3.50
N LYS A 275 -29.39 0.78 4.13
CA LYS A 275 -29.70 2.10 3.56
C LYS A 275 -28.85 2.36 2.32
N LEU A 276 -27.55 2.03 2.36
CA LEU A 276 -26.65 2.18 1.22
C LEU A 276 -26.97 1.20 0.08
N ILE A 277 -27.30 -0.05 0.40
CA ILE A 277 -27.79 -1.03 -0.58
C ILE A 277 -29.03 -0.49 -1.28
N SER A 278 -30.03 -0.05 -0.50
CA SER A 278 -31.25 0.52 -1.07
C SER A 278 -30.97 1.77 -1.91
N LYS A 279 -29.93 2.54 -1.58
CA LYS A 279 -29.51 3.70 -2.37
C LYS A 279 -29.01 3.24 -3.74
N VAL A 280 -28.07 2.29 -3.79
CA VAL A 280 -27.49 1.78 -5.03
C VAL A 280 -28.52 1.08 -5.92
N GLU A 281 -29.39 0.25 -5.34
CA GLU A 281 -30.41 -0.50 -6.09
C GLU A 281 -31.48 0.40 -6.72
N ASN A 282 -31.77 1.55 -6.13
CA ASN A 282 -32.81 2.46 -6.62
C ASN A 282 -32.28 3.55 -7.57
N LEU A 283 -30.98 3.55 -7.89
CA LEU A 283 -30.43 4.51 -8.84
C LEU A 283 -30.86 4.17 -10.27
N PRO A 284 -31.37 5.17 -11.05
CA PRO A 284 -31.78 4.96 -12.44
C PRO A 284 -30.58 4.70 -13.36
N ASP A 285 -29.41 5.26 -13.06
CA ASP A 285 -28.20 5.20 -13.90
C ASP A 285 -27.11 4.29 -13.31
N ARG A 286 -27.51 3.24 -12.56
CA ARG A 286 -26.55 2.28 -12.01
C ARG A 286 -25.97 1.40 -13.10
N THR A 287 -24.72 0.97 -12.92
CA THR A 287 -24.09 -0.04 -13.77
C THR A 287 -24.04 -1.37 -13.04
N ILE A 288 -24.39 -2.45 -13.73
CA ILE A 288 -24.32 -3.82 -13.22
C ILE A 288 -23.36 -4.59 -14.11
N THR A 289 -22.30 -5.10 -13.52
CA THR A 289 -21.27 -5.88 -14.21
C THR A 289 -21.11 -7.24 -13.54
N VAL A 290 -21.09 -8.31 -14.33
CA VAL A 290 -20.79 -9.65 -13.83
C VAL A 290 -19.39 -10.02 -14.25
N TYR A 291 -18.56 -10.38 -13.28
CA TYR A 291 -17.23 -10.93 -13.49
C TYR A 291 -17.28 -12.43 -13.21
N ASP A 292 -17.04 -13.26 -14.22
CA ASP A 292 -16.85 -14.70 -14.07
C ASP A 292 -15.43 -14.96 -13.56
N VAL A 293 -15.30 -15.75 -12.51
CA VAL A 293 -14.03 -15.98 -11.81
C VAL A 293 -13.71 -17.47 -11.81
N SER A 294 -12.61 -17.84 -12.45
CA SER A 294 -12.08 -19.20 -12.39
C SER A 294 -11.40 -19.44 -11.04
N ILE A 295 -12.14 -20.02 -10.09
CA ILE A 295 -11.65 -20.26 -8.72
C ILE A 295 -10.54 -21.31 -8.69
N ILE A 296 -9.44 -20.97 -8.04
CA ILE A 296 -8.36 -21.91 -7.73
C ILE A 296 -8.71 -22.62 -6.41
N GLU A 297 -9.17 -23.86 -6.45
CA GLU A 297 -9.57 -24.58 -5.22
C GLU A 297 -8.39 -24.90 -4.28
N LYS A 298 -7.18 -25.06 -4.84
CA LYS A 298 -5.96 -25.41 -4.11
C LYS A 298 -4.80 -24.56 -4.60
N PRO A 299 -4.63 -23.36 -4.06
CA PRO A 299 -3.52 -22.51 -4.45
C PRO A 299 -2.20 -23.19 -4.07
N ARG A 300 -1.20 -23.04 -4.93
CA ARG A 300 0.16 -23.51 -4.64
C ARG A 300 0.92 -22.37 -3.97
N PRO A 301 1.70 -22.66 -2.92
CA PRO A 301 2.62 -21.69 -2.37
C PRO A 301 3.55 -21.16 -3.46
N ILE A 302 3.77 -19.85 -3.44
CA ILE A 302 4.73 -19.17 -4.29
C ILE A 302 5.84 -18.58 -3.42
N GLU A 303 7.02 -18.46 -4.00
CA GLU A 303 8.12 -17.73 -3.37
C GLU A 303 7.90 -16.24 -3.59
N VAL A 304 7.89 -15.48 -2.50
CA VAL A 304 7.77 -14.02 -2.53
C VAL A 304 8.92 -13.47 -1.71
N VAL A 305 9.82 -12.78 -2.39
CA VAL A 305 10.90 -12.03 -1.77
C VAL A 305 10.71 -10.58 -2.18
N ILE A 306 10.45 -9.72 -1.20
CA ILE A 306 10.39 -8.29 -1.43
C ILE A 306 11.80 -7.75 -1.22
N GLU A 307 12.43 -7.42 -2.34
CA GLU A 307 13.75 -6.81 -2.38
C GLU A 307 13.54 -5.31 -2.15
N GLY A 308 14.15 -4.78 -1.09
CA GLY A 308 13.96 -3.38 -0.70
C GLY A 308 13.70 -3.15 0.78
N VAL A 309 13.90 -4.18 1.61
CA VAL A 309 14.06 -4.03 3.07
C VAL A 309 15.34 -4.72 3.52
N GLU A 310 16.44 -4.32 2.89
CA GLU A 310 17.78 -4.35 3.46
C GLU A 310 18.41 -3.00 3.09
N GLU A 311 19.12 -2.37 4.03
CA GLU A 311 19.90 -1.14 3.80
C GLU A 311 20.58 -1.19 2.43
N GLU A 312 20.27 -0.24 1.53
CA GLU A 312 20.91 -0.06 0.21
C GLU A 312 21.57 -1.32 -0.40
N VAL A 313 20.78 -2.34 -0.77
CA VAL A 313 21.30 -3.41 -1.62
C VAL A 313 21.31 -2.90 -3.06
N VAL A 314 22.43 -2.27 -3.42
CA VAL A 314 22.77 -1.91 -4.80
C VAL A 314 22.95 -3.20 -5.62
N VAL A 315 22.38 -3.18 -6.81
CA VAL A 315 22.38 -4.28 -7.77
C VAL A 315 23.79 -4.65 -8.20
N SER A 316 24.03 -5.96 -8.25
CA SER A 316 25.21 -6.68 -8.72
C SER A 316 26.46 -6.46 -7.87
N ASP A 317 26.96 -7.55 -7.32
CA ASP A 317 28.11 -7.47 -6.44
C ASP A 317 28.93 -8.74 -6.57
N ASN A 318 29.88 -8.69 -7.50
CA ASN A 318 31.00 -9.62 -7.47
C ASN A 318 31.66 -9.48 -6.10
N GLU A 319 31.87 -10.59 -5.40
CA GLU A 319 32.70 -10.58 -4.19
C GLU A 319 34.04 -9.93 -4.52
N VAL A 320 34.45 -8.98 -3.68
CA VAL A 320 35.76 -8.36 -3.81
C VAL A 320 36.77 -9.29 -3.16
N PRO A 321 37.80 -9.74 -3.90
CA PRO A 321 38.86 -10.55 -3.32
C PRO A 321 39.47 -9.87 -2.07
N LEU A 322 39.67 -10.65 -1.00
CA LEU A 322 40.13 -10.14 0.30
C LEU A 322 41.43 -9.32 0.19
N ASP A 323 42.34 -9.68 -0.71
CA ASP A 323 43.56 -8.92 -1.00
C ASP A 323 43.26 -7.47 -1.41
N ARG A 324 42.22 -7.25 -2.24
CA ARG A 324 41.79 -5.91 -2.64
C ARG A 324 41.17 -5.12 -1.50
N VAL A 325 40.37 -5.77 -0.65
CA VAL A 325 39.83 -5.15 0.57
C VAL A 325 40.95 -4.68 1.49
N LEU A 326 41.99 -5.52 1.65
CA LEU A 326 43.16 -5.19 2.48
C LEU A 326 44.04 -4.09 1.87
N GLU A 327 44.12 -4.01 0.54
CA GLU A 327 44.78 -2.89 -0.16
C GLU A 327 44.07 -1.56 0.14
N ILE A 328 42.74 -1.52 0.07
CA ILE A 328 41.95 -0.32 0.42
C ILE A 328 42.10 0.03 1.90
N LYS A 329 42.05 -0.96 2.80
CA LYS A 329 42.33 -0.75 4.23
C LYS A 329 43.69 -0.09 4.45
N SER A 330 44.70 -0.55 3.72
CA SER A 330 46.06 -0.02 3.82
C SER A 330 46.15 1.41 3.29
N ALA A 331 45.47 1.73 2.18
CA ALA A 331 45.34 3.09 1.66
C ALA A 331 44.68 4.02 2.69
N TYR A 332 43.59 3.60 3.32
CA TYR A 332 42.92 4.38 4.35
C TYR A 332 43.81 4.63 5.59
N ILE A 333 44.48 3.60 6.10
CA ILE A 333 45.39 3.71 7.24
C ILE A 333 46.58 4.62 6.94
N LYS A 334 47.06 4.65 5.69
CA LYS A 334 48.14 5.54 5.27
C LYS A 334 47.75 7.01 5.42
N GLU A 335 46.53 7.38 5.03
CA GLU A 335 46.05 8.77 5.12
C GLU A 335 45.61 9.16 6.53
N MET A 336 45.04 8.23 7.31
CA MET A 336 44.53 8.48 8.68
C MET A 336 45.54 8.19 9.80
N GLY A 337 46.65 7.52 9.49
CA GLY A 337 47.59 7.04 10.49
C GLY A 337 47.01 5.93 11.40
N PRO A 338 47.59 5.72 12.59
CA PRO A 338 47.23 4.60 13.48
C PRO A 338 45.75 4.54 13.89
N VAL A 339 45.07 5.70 13.91
CA VAL A 339 43.63 5.80 14.23
C VAL A 339 42.77 5.20 13.12
N GLY A 340 43.25 5.20 11.87
CA GLY A 340 42.54 4.64 10.73
C GLY A 340 42.18 3.16 10.91
N LYS A 341 43.03 2.38 11.59
CA LYS A 341 42.72 0.97 11.88
C LYS A 341 41.49 0.83 12.79
N LEU A 342 41.42 1.66 13.84
CA LEU A 342 40.29 1.65 14.77
C LEU A 342 39.00 2.10 14.10
N LEU A 343 39.06 3.14 13.26
CA LEU A 343 37.91 3.66 12.53
C LEU A 343 37.43 2.70 11.44
N TRP A 344 38.34 2.00 10.78
CA TRP A 344 38.02 0.91 9.85
C TRP A 344 37.25 -0.19 10.58
N ASP A 345 37.85 -0.79 11.62
CA ASP A 345 37.24 -1.91 12.34
C ASP A 345 35.91 -1.48 12.99
N LYS A 346 35.81 -0.26 13.51
CA LYS A 346 34.56 0.32 14.03
C LYS A 346 33.49 0.46 12.93
N THR A 347 33.86 1.01 11.77
CA THR A 347 32.95 1.19 10.64
C THR A 347 32.41 -0.14 10.15
N LEU A 348 33.25 -1.17 10.04
CA LEU A 348 32.80 -2.51 9.65
C LEU A 348 31.84 -3.12 10.68
N ASN A 349 32.14 -2.99 11.97
CA ASN A 349 31.27 -3.50 13.02
C ASN A 349 29.92 -2.77 13.08
N GLU A 350 29.91 -1.45 12.87
CA GLU A 350 28.68 -0.65 12.82
C GLU A 350 27.79 -1.04 11.62
N LEU A 351 28.39 -1.41 10.49
CA LEU A 351 27.69 -1.82 9.27
C LEU A 351 27.47 -3.34 9.18
N GLY A 352 27.94 -4.13 10.15
CA GLY A 352 27.81 -5.58 10.16
C GLY A 352 28.64 -6.33 9.09
N PHE A 353 29.65 -5.69 8.49
CA PHE A 353 30.45 -6.26 7.41
C PHE A 353 31.70 -7.02 7.89
N LYS A 354 32.16 -7.99 7.08
CA LYS A 354 33.42 -8.74 7.29
C LYS A 354 34.32 -8.59 6.08
N GLU A 355 35.60 -8.33 6.30
CA GLU A 355 36.61 -8.16 5.22
C GLU A 355 36.64 -9.33 4.23
N SER A 356 36.39 -10.55 4.71
CA SER A 356 36.44 -11.79 3.92
C SER A 356 35.23 -12.05 3.02
N SER A 357 34.17 -11.24 3.13
CA SER A 357 32.91 -11.45 2.39
C SER A 357 32.33 -10.11 1.92
N MET A 358 33.20 -9.15 1.61
CA MET A 358 32.79 -7.87 1.05
C MET A 358 32.52 -8.00 -0.43
N THR A 359 31.52 -7.26 -0.86
CA THR A 359 31.18 -7.08 -2.25
C THR A 359 31.53 -5.64 -2.67
N VAL A 360 31.44 -5.31 -3.95
CA VAL A 360 31.80 -3.97 -4.47
C VAL A 360 30.94 -2.89 -3.79
N ASN A 361 29.66 -3.14 -3.50
CA ASN A 361 28.77 -2.18 -2.86
C ASN A 361 29.00 -2.11 -1.35
N HIS A 362 29.26 -3.23 -0.66
CA HIS A 362 29.73 -3.17 0.74
C HIS A 362 30.95 -2.27 0.85
N LEU A 363 31.90 -2.42 -0.08
CA LEU A 363 33.14 -1.66 -0.09
C LEU A 363 32.91 -0.19 -0.44
N ARG A 364 31.97 0.12 -1.33
CA ARG A 364 31.53 1.49 -1.67
C ARG A 364 30.95 2.23 -0.48
N ILE A 365 30.04 1.59 0.26
CA ILE A 365 29.44 2.15 1.48
C ILE A 365 30.52 2.42 2.53
N VAL A 366 31.44 1.47 2.72
CA VAL A 366 32.59 1.62 3.63
C VAL A 366 33.48 2.79 3.20
N VAL A 367 33.87 2.88 1.92
CA VAL A 367 34.72 3.95 1.40
C VAL A 367 34.07 5.33 1.57
N GLU A 368 32.79 5.49 1.25
CA GLU A 368 32.08 6.76 1.40
C GLU A 368 31.93 7.19 2.87
N LYS A 369 31.68 6.26 3.77
CA LYS A 369 31.64 6.56 5.22
C LYS A 369 33.03 6.94 5.72
N LEU A 370 34.06 6.18 5.37
CA LEU A 370 35.43 6.44 5.79
C LEU A 370 35.99 7.75 5.22
N ARG A 371 35.64 8.11 3.99
CA ARG A 371 36.01 9.40 3.37
C ARG A 371 35.56 10.59 4.22
N LYS A 372 34.35 10.53 4.78
CA LYS A 372 33.79 11.60 5.63
C LYS A 372 34.51 11.74 6.97
N GLU A 373 35.20 10.67 7.41
CA GLU A 373 36.01 10.66 8.64
C GLU A 373 37.43 11.23 8.42
N ILE A 374 37.85 11.45 7.17
CA ILE A 374 39.16 12.04 6.86
C ILE A 374 39.10 13.57 7.06
N PRO A 375 39.89 14.15 7.98
CA PRO A 375 39.78 15.58 8.32
C PRO A 375 40.19 16.53 7.18
N GLU A 376 41.17 16.12 6.37
CA GLU A 376 41.73 16.95 5.30
C GLU A 376 41.17 16.55 3.93
N GLU A 377 40.59 17.52 3.20
CA GLU A 377 39.97 17.27 1.90
C GLU A 377 40.98 16.77 0.84
N SER A 378 42.25 17.19 0.93
CA SER A 378 43.33 16.69 0.07
C SER A 378 43.63 15.23 0.32
N ALA A 379 43.69 14.80 1.58
CA ALA A 379 43.91 13.41 1.96
C ALA A 379 42.70 12.53 1.58
N ALA A 380 41.48 13.06 1.69
CA ALA A 380 40.28 12.37 1.26
C ALA A 380 40.25 12.13 -0.27
N LYS A 381 40.69 13.11 -1.07
CA LYS A 381 40.83 12.97 -2.53
C LYS A 381 41.92 11.96 -2.91
N GLU A 382 43.04 11.98 -2.20
CA GLU A 382 44.13 11.02 -2.43
C GLU A 382 43.70 9.59 -2.10
N PHE A 383 42.97 9.39 -0.99
CA PHE A 383 42.36 8.12 -0.64
C PHE A 383 41.43 7.60 -1.73
N LEU A 384 40.50 8.43 -2.22
CA LEU A 384 39.59 8.05 -3.30
C LEU A 384 40.34 7.71 -4.60
N SER A 385 41.36 8.48 -4.97
CA SER A 385 42.17 8.17 -6.15
C SER A 385 42.88 6.82 -6.01
N GLN A 386 43.36 6.47 -4.81
CA GLN A 386 43.94 5.14 -4.55
C GLN A 386 42.87 4.03 -4.64
N VAL A 387 41.65 4.26 -4.16
CA VAL A 387 40.53 3.32 -4.30
C VAL A 387 40.15 3.10 -5.76
N GLU A 388 40.05 4.17 -6.57
CA GLU A 388 39.72 4.10 -8.00
C GLU A 388 40.75 3.27 -8.79
N ASN A 389 42.03 3.38 -8.43
CA ASN A 389 43.10 2.58 -9.03
C ASN A 389 43.05 1.08 -8.65
N ILE A 390 42.56 0.76 -7.44
CA ILE A 390 42.45 -0.61 -6.94
C ILE A 390 41.20 -1.29 -7.52
N LEU A 391 40.08 -0.55 -7.57
CA LEU A 391 38.77 -0.99 -8.01
C LEU A 391 38.03 0.18 -8.69
N PRO A 392 38.11 0.28 -10.04
CA PRO A 392 37.53 1.40 -10.80
C PRO A 392 36.01 1.51 -10.70
N ASP A 393 35.32 0.42 -10.36
CA ASP A 393 33.85 0.35 -10.34
C ASP A 393 33.21 0.85 -9.02
N ILE A 394 34.02 1.38 -8.08
CA ILE A 394 33.58 1.74 -6.72
C ILE A 394 33.16 3.21 -6.58
N ILE A 395 33.73 4.15 -7.34
CA ILE A 395 33.59 5.61 -7.12
C ILE A 395 32.62 6.26 -8.10
#